data_AF-A0A432HMK2-F1
#
_entry.id   AF-A0A432HMK2-F1
#
_cell.length_a   1.000
_cell.length_b   1.000
_cell.length_c   1.000
_cell.angle_alpha   90.00
_cell.angle_beta   90.00
_cell.angle_gamma   90.00
#
_symmetry.space_group_name_H-M   'P 1'
#
loop_
_entity.id
_entity.type
_entity.pdbx_description
1 polymer ?
#
loop_
_entity_poly.entity_id
_entity_poly.type
_entity_poly.pdbx_seq_one_letter_code
_entity_poly.pdbx_strand_id
1 'polypeptide(L)'
;MPEELQVPDSLQMTFKRMLHRLPADRRKDIDLQKSILLFLKLGGERLARARIKLAASPFPKNFSVVKLRPQPIADDPVKETEADPKTQAEDATAEDDG
;
A
#
# COMPACT_ATOMS: atom_id res chain seq x y z
N MET A 1 33.15 5.27 9.21
CA MET A 1 33.22 5.01 7.75
C MET A 1 31.83 5.25 7.18
N PRO A 2 31.64 6.11 6.16
CA PRO A 2 30.35 6.17 5.48
C PRO A 2 30.10 4.80 4.83
N GLU A 3 29.00 4.14 5.18
CA GLU A 3 28.60 2.92 4.49
C GLU A 3 28.30 3.27 3.03
N GLU A 4 29.17 2.86 2.12
CA GLU A 4 28.91 2.99 0.70
C GLU A 4 27.75 2.08 0.31
N LEU A 5 26.66 2.72 -0.14
CA LEU A 5 25.47 2.02 -0.58
C LEU A 5 25.77 1.25 -1.87
N GLN A 6 25.80 -0.08 -1.81
CA GLN A 6 26.00 -0.92 -2.99
C GLN A 6 24.74 -0.93 -3.86
N VAL A 7 24.75 -0.12 -4.92
CA VAL A 7 23.69 -0.05 -5.93
C VAL A 7 24.08 -0.91 -7.13
N PRO A 8 23.25 -1.91 -7.52
CA PRO A 8 23.51 -2.71 -8.72
C PRO A 8 23.60 -1.84 -9.98
N ASP A 9 24.50 -2.18 -10.89
CA ASP A 9 24.78 -1.38 -12.11
C ASP A 9 23.53 -1.15 -12.96
N SER A 10 22.68 -2.17 -13.08
CA SER A 10 21.40 -2.09 -13.80
C SER A 10 20.43 -1.05 -13.23
N LEU A 11 20.57 -0.72 -11.93
CA LEU A 11 19.70 0.20 -11.21
C LEU A 11 20.36 1.54 -10.92
N GLN A 12 21.67 1.71 -11.15
CA GLN A 12 22.41 2.93 -10.78
C GLN A 12 21.81 4.19 -11.39
N MET A 13 21.54 4.18 -12.70
CA MET A 13 21.03 5.36 -13.41
C MET A 13 19.61 5.71 -12.91
N THR A 14 18.78 4.70 -12.74
CA THR A 14 17.42 4.80 -12.23
C THR A 14 17.41 5.36 -10.80
N PHE A 15 18.28 4.82 -9.94
CA PHE A 15 18.44 5.25 -8.56
C PHE A 15 18.91 6.70 -8.46
N LYS A 16 19.94 7.10 -9.22
CA LYS A 16 20.40 8.50 -9.29
C LYS A 16 19.28 9.44 -9.73
N ARG A 17 18.58 9.11 -10.81
CA ARG A 17 17.43 9.90 -11.31
C ARG A 17 16.34 10.08 -10.25
N MET A 18 16.12 9.05 -9.45
CA MET A 18 15.14 9.07 -8.37
C MET A 18 15.60 9.94 -7.20
N LEU A 19 16.87 9.86 -6.78
CA LEU A 19 17.42 10.74 -5.74
C LEU A 19 17.36 12.23 -6.10
N HIS A 20 17.54 12.57 -7.38
CA HIS A 20 17.40 13.96 -7.84
C HIS A 20 16.00 14.55 -7.60
N ARG A 21 14.97 13.73 -7.40
CA ARG A 21 13.60 14.20 -7.09
C ARG A 21 13.40 14.57 -5.63
N LEU A 22 14.33 14.19 -4.75
CA LEU A 22 14.30 14.58 -3.35
C LEU A 22 14.84 16.01 -3.15
N PRO A 23 14.36 16.73 -2.12
CA PRO A 23 15.01 17.95 -1.63
C PRO A 23 16.47 17.68 -1.24
N ALA A 24 17.34 18.68 -1.42
CA ALA A 24 18.79 18.51 -1.20
C ALA A 24 19.13 17.97 0.20
N ASP A 25 18.40 18.41 1.23
CA ASP A 25 18.60 18.00 2.62
C ASP A 25 18.33 16.50 2.83
N ARG A 26 17.32 15.99 2.13
CA ARG A 26 16.89 14.58 2.18
C ARG A 26 17.78 13.67 1.34
N ARG A 27 18.55 14.21 0.39
CA ARG A 27 19.44 13.39 -0.46
C ARG A 27 20.61 12.80 0.31
N LYS A 28 21.01 13.39 1.43
CA LYS A 28 22.14 12.92 2.25
C LYS A 28 21.73 11.85 3.28
N ASP A 29 20.44 11.62 3.44
CA ASP A 29 19.89 10.64 4.37
C ASP A 29 20.13 9.22 3.83
N ILE A 30 21.08 8.51 4.45
CA ILE A 30 21.52 7.17 4.05
C ILE A 30 20.38 6.15 4.22
N ASP A 31 19.54 6.29 5.25
CA ASP A 31 18.44 5.35 5.51
C ASP A 31 17.32 5.53 4.48
N LEU A 32 17.05 6.78 4.09
CA LEU A 32 16.15 7.06 2.98
C LEU A 32 16.67 6.46 1.67
N GLN A 33 17.96 6.64 1.37
CA GLN A 33 18.60 6.04 0.20
C GLN A 33 18.49 4.50 0.18
N LYS A 34 18.78 3.84 1.32
CA LYS A 34 18.60 2.39 1.50
C LYS A 34 17.17 1.96 1.21
N SER A 35 16.18 2.68 1.76
CA SER A 35 14.77 2.35 1.55
C SER A 35 14.35 2.50 0.09
N ILE A 36 14.83 3.54 -0.61
CA ILE A 36 14.53 3.75 -2.03
C ILE A 36 15.15 2.65 -2.88
N LEU A 37 16.39 2.26 -2.60
CA LEU A 37 17.05 1.16 -3.29
C LEU A 37 16.32 -0.17 -3.07
N LEU A 38 15.88 -0.43 -1.84
CA LEU A 38 15.12 -1.63 -1.49
C LEU A 38 13.79 -1.67 -2.28
N PHE A 39 13.04 -0.58 -2.30
CA PHE A 39 11.79 -0.52 -3.06
C PHE A 39 12.00 -0.60 -4.56
N LEU A 40 13.12 -0.09 -5.07
CA LEU A 40 13.48 -0.23 -6.46
C LEU A 40 13.81 -1.69 -6.82
N LYS A 41 14.46 -2.43 -5.92
CA LYS A 41 14.74 -3.87 -6.10
C LYS A 41 13.49 -4.74 -6.02
N LEU A 42 12.60 -4.47 -5.05
CA LEU A 42 11.43 -5.31 -4.78
C LEU A 42 10.22 -5.01 -5.67
N GLY A 43 9.95 -3.72 -5.93
CA GLY A 43 8.73 -3.26 -6.60
C GLY A 43 8.99 -2.31 -7.77
N GLY A 44 10.23 -2.19 -8.20
CA GLY A 44 10.63 -1.33 -9.31
C GLY A 44 10.37 0.15 -9.07
N GLU A 45 10.28 0.91 -10.15
CA GLU A 45 10.18 2.37 -10.06
C GLU A 45 8.87 2.87 -9.44
N ARG A 46 7.74 2.18 -9.64
CA ARG A 46 6.44 2.65 -9.10
C ARG A 46 6.49 2.73 -7.58
N LEU A 47 6.99 1.69 -6.94
CA LEU A 47 7.10 1.62 -5.48
C LEU A 47 8.12 2.62 -4.94
N ALA A 48 9.30 2.72 -5.58
CA ALA A 48 10.31 3.71 -5.22
C ALA A 48 9.77 5.16 -5.36
N ARG A 49 8.94 5.45 -6.36
CA ARG A 49 8.30 6.77 -6.52
C ARG A 49 7.32 7.07 -5.40
N ALA A 50 6.51 6.08 -4.99
CA ALA A 50 5.60 6.25 -3.86
C ALA A 50 6.39 6.57 -2.57
N ARG A 51 7.50 5.86 -2.32
CA ARG A 51 8.36 6.15 -1.17
C ARG A 51 8.92 7.56 -1.20
N ILE A 52 9.40 8.01 -2.35
CA ILE A 52 9.94 9.38 -2.51
C ILE A 52 8.86 10.43 -2.25
N LYS A 53 7.64 10.24 -2.75
CA LYS A 53 6.53 11.16 -2.47
C LYS A 53 6.22 11.26 -0.98
N LEU A 54 6.22 10.13 -0.28
CA LEU A 54 6.03 10.09 1.18
C LEU A 54 7.17 10.77 1.94
N ALA A 55 8.41 10.65 1.46
CA ALA A 55 9.57 11.28 2.09
C ALA A 55 9.68 12.78 1.79
N ALA A 56 9.18 13.21 0.62
CA ALA A 56 9.17 14.61 0.21
C ALA A 56 7.98 15.39 0.81
N SER A 57 6.85 14.74 1.05
CA SER A 57 5.67 15.36 1.65
C SER A 57 5.84 15.45 3.16
N PRO A 58 5.84 16.66 3.76
CA PRO A 58 5.75 16.79 5.20
C PRO A 58 4.39 16.23 5.64
N PHE A 59 4.40 15.30 6.60
CA PHE A 59 3.16 14.91 7.27
C PHE A 59 2.50 16.18 7.81
N PRO A 60 1.20 16.41 7.53
CA PRO A 60 0.51 17.58 8.06
C PRO A 60 0.60 17.50 9.59
N LYS A 61 1.28 18.46 10.20
CA LYS A 61 1.46 18.56 11.66
C LYS A 61 0.12 18.61 12.41
N ASN A 62 -0.97 18.91 11.69
CA ASN A 62 -2.31 19.11 12.20
C ASN A 62 -3.24 17.96 11.78
N PHE A 63 -2.73 16.72 11.66
CA PHE A 63 -3.61 15.56 11.48
C PHE A 63 -4.35 15.31 12.80
N SER A 64 -5.41 16.08 13.05
CA SER A 64 -6.34 15.77 14.12
C SER A 64 -7.00 14.46 13.72
N VAL A 65 -6.78 13.41 14.52
CA VAL A 65 -7.56 12.18 14.41
C VAL A 65 -9.00 12.61 14.62
N VAL A 66 -9.79 12.68 13.54
CA VAL A 66 -11.23 12.89 13.64
C VAL A 66 -11.71 11.68 14.43
N LYS A 67 -11.98 11.89 15.72
CA LYS A 67 -12.70 10.91 16.54
C LYS A 67 -14.08 10.84 15.90
N LEU A 68 -14.24 9.91 14.97
CA LEU A 68 -15.55 9.49 14.50
C LEU A 68 -16.32 9.11 15.76
N ARG A 69 -17.30 9.92 16.12
CA ARG A 69 -18.22 9.57 17.19
C ARG A 69 -18.83 8.24 16.75
N PRO A 70 -18.75 7.16 17.54
CA PRO A 70 -19.45 5.94 17.20
C PRO A 70 -20.91 6.33 17.01
N GLN A 71 -21.41 6.17 15.79
CA GLN A 71 -22.83 6.28 15.54
C GLN A 71 -23.45 5.16 16.37
N PRO A 72 -24.49 5.44 17.18
CA PRO A 72 -25.25 4.35 17.76
C PRO A 72 -25.74 3.50 16.59
N ILE A 73 -25.32 2.24 16.58
CA ILE A 73 -25.97 1.23 15.75
C ILE A 73 -27.41 1.26 16.26
N ALA A 74 -28.32 1.83 15.48
CA ALA A 74 -29.73 1.66 15.77
C ALA A 74 -29.96 0.16 15.71
N ASP A 75 -30.35 -0.43 16.83
CA ASP A 75 -30.92 -1.77 16.87
C ASP A 75 -32.26 -1.67 16.13
N ASP A 76 -32.21 -1.51 14.80
CA ASP A 76 -33.34 -1.84 13.97
C ASP A 76 -33.61 -3.31 14.29
N PRO A 77 -34.81 -3.67 14.77
CA PRO A 77 -35.13 -5.06 15.01
C PRO A 77 -34.96 -5.74 13.67
N VAL A 78 -33.93 -6.57 13.58
CA VAL A 78 -33.82 -7.56 12.52
C VAL A 78 -35.13 -8.32 12.64
N LYS A 79 -36.08 -8.04 11.74
CA LYS A 79 -37.19 -8.93 11.51
C LYS A 79 -36.52 -10.22 11.13
N GLU A 80 -36.53 -11.17 12.06
CA GLU A 80 -36.33 -12.57 11.77
C GLU A 80 -37.35 -12.88 10.68
N THR A 81 -36.90 -12.80 9.42
CA THR A 81 -37.52 -13.57 8.36
C THR A 81 -37.31 -15.00 8.78
N GLU A 82 -38.34 -15.55 9.42
CA GLU A 82 -38.51 -16.97 9.66
C GLU A 82 -38.02 -17.70 8.41
N ALA A 83 -37.00 -18.53 8.59
CA ALA A 83 -36.52 -19.42 7.56
C ALA A 83 -37.65 -20.38 7.21
N ASP A 84 -38.34 -20.13 6.10
CA ASP A 84 -39.26 -21.08 5.48
C ASP A 84 -38.47 -22.36 5.12
N PRO A 85 -38.72 -23.51 5.77
CA PRO A 85 -38.01 -24.73 5.48
C PRO A 85 -38.76 -25.47 4.37
N LYS A 86 -38.63 -25.02 3.14
CA LYS A 86 -38.99 -25.74 1.89
C LYS A 86 -38.44 -24.90 0.73
N THR A 87 -37.33 -25.28 0.11
CA THR A 87 -37.38 -26.20 -1.03
C THR A 87 -35.99 -26.79 -1.23
N GLN A 88 -35.93 -28.12 -1.18
CA GLN A 88 -34.79 -28.96 -1.55
C GLN A 88 -34.55 -28.93 -3.06
N ALA A 89 -33.28 -29.11 -3.43
CA ALA A 89 -32.79 -29.58 -4.74
C ALA A 89 -33.15 -28.66 -5.93
N GLU A 90 -32.29 -28.41 -6.90
CA GLU A 90 -31.57 -29.40 -7.69
C GLU A 90 -30.19 -28.86 -8.09
N ASP A 91 -29.19 -29.61 -7.66
CA ASP A 91 -27.84 -29.64 -8.19
C ASP A 91 -27.92 -30.27 -9.59
N ALA A 92 -27.69 -29.47 -10.63
CA ALA A 92 -27.51 -29.96 -12.00
C ALA A 92 -26.05 -29.78 -12.39
N THR A 93 -25.23 -30.73 -11.94
CA THR A 93 -23.97 -31.09 -12.59
C THR A 93 -24.24 -31.59 -14.01
N ALA A 94 -23.50 -31.09 -15.00
CA ALA A 94 -22.88 -31.93 -16.03
C ALA A 94 -21.94 -31.06 -16.89
N GLU A 95 -20.63 -31.25 -16.66
CA GLU A 95 -19.61 -30.97 -17.67
C GLU A 95 -19.62 -32.10 -18.73
N ASP A 96 -19.47 -31.67 -19.99
CA ASP A 96 -18.59 -32.21 -21.05
C ASP A 96 -18.72 -33.62 -21.67
N ASP A 97 -18.41 -33.63 -22.97
CA ASP A 97 -18.01 -34.70 -23.91
C ASP A 97 -18.98 -35.79 -24.45
N GLY A 98 -19.11 -35.80 -25.79
CA GLY A 98 -19.76 -36.86 -26.60
C GLY A 98 -20.04 -36.46 -28.04
#